data_AF-A0AAN8FVH0-F1
#
_entry.id   AF-A0AAN8FVH0-F1
#
_cell.length_a   1.000
_cell.length_b   1.000
_cell.length_c   1.000
_cell.angle_alpha   90.00
_cell.angle_beta   90.00
_cell.angle_gamma   90.00
#
_symmetry.space_group_name_H-M   'P 1'
#
loop_
_entity.id
_entity.type
_entity.pdbx_description
1 polymer ?
#
loop_
_entity_poly.entity_id
_entity_poly.type
_entity_poly.pdbx_seq_one_letter_code
_entity_poly.pdbx_strand_id
1 'polypeptide(L)'
;MDYLLVVLLLLAALGHIYLIAMTVIPKHYPMPSDAKYVALRLNRGRLGNQLFHLITGYGIARTLHRIHYLPFQPDIRDYVQRYLDLFEEVFPRLQETYVLAQGGINETVVPFGGSCCSYDDPHRLVNHSAKYILLNFMYGQNPSYFEEYVDDIRRILKFSPRISTEGNSIIRSLKMERNSSTCIHIRRTDFVELNVSTDVTQTVQAANFIARQLKTSRFMIFGDDQEFMHDLGNTIV
;
A
#
# COMPACT_ATOMS: atom_id res chain seq x y z
N MET A 1 43.29 24.52 -10.64
CA MET A 1 42.39 23.65 -9.86
C MET A 1 43.12 22.34 -9.69
N ASP A 2 43.59 22.05 -8.48
CA ASP A 2 44.48 20.92 -8.23
C ASP A 2 43.77 19.58 -8.45
N TYR A 3 44.37 18.73 -9.29
CA TYR A 3 43.90 17.38 -9.59
C TYR A 3 43.70 16.55 -8.30
N LEU A 4 44.54 16.81 -7.28
CA LEU A 4 44.46 16.18 -5.98
C LEU A 4 43.16 16.52 -5.23
N LEU A 5 42.66 17.75 -5.36
CA LEU A 5 41.42 18.19 -4.72
C LEU A 5 40.20 17.50 -5.36
N VAL A 6 40.21 17.33 -6.68
CA VAL A 6 39.14 16.64 -7.43
C VAL A 6 39.08 15.16 -7.06
N VAL A 7 40.23 14.49 -6.95
CA VAL A 7 40.31 13.07 -6.54
C VAL A 7 39.84 12.87 -5.11
N LEU A 8 40.23 13.76 -4.18
CA LEU A 8 39.77 13.69 -2.79
C LEU A 8 38.26 13.90 -2.65
N LEU A 9 37.68 14.83 -3.43
CA LEU A 9 36.23 15.04 -3.45
C LEU A 9 35.46 13.85 -4.04
N LEU A 10 35.99 13.20 -5.08
CA LEU A 10 35.39 11.98 -5.65
C LEU A 10 35.44 10.80 -4.68
N LEU A 11 36.57 10.60 -3.98
CA LEU A 11 36.69 9.55 -2.97
C LEU A 11 35.79 9.81 -1.76
N ALA A 12 35.66 11.07 -1.33
CA ALA A 12 34.73 11.45 -0.27
C ALA A 12 33.27 11.23 -0.70
N ALA A 13 32.90 11.58 -1.93
CA ALA A 13 31.57 11.36 -2.47
C ALA A 13 31.24 9.86 -2.61
N LEU A 14 32.17 9.06 -3.14
CA LEU A 14 32.03 7.60 -3.24
C LEU A 14 31.98 6.95 -1.86
N GLY A 15 32.80 7.43 -0.92
CA GLY A 15 32.77 7.01 0.48
C GLY A 15 31.43 7.33 1.15
N HIS A 16 30.87 8.52 0.89
CA HIS A 16 29.55 8.90 1.40
C HIS A 16 28.42 8.09 0.78
N ILE A 17 28.47 7.83 -0.54
CA ILE A 17 27.50 6.98 -1.23
C ILE A 17 27.58 5.54 -0.72
N TYR A 18 28.80 5.02 -0.52
CA TYR A 18 29.02 3.69 0.07
C TYR A 18 28.53 3.63 1.51
N LEU A 19 28.76 4.67 2.32
CA LEU A 19 28.22 4.75 3.68
C LEU A 19 26.70 4.81 3.68
N ILE A 20 26.08 5.60 2.79
CA ILE A 20 24.63 5.70 2.65
C ILE A 20 24.04 4.34 2.24
N ALA A 21 24.66 3.67 1.26
CA ALA A 21 24.27 2.32 0.83
C ALA A 21 24.43 1.27 1.95
N MET A 22 25.40 1.43 2.86
CA MET A 22 25.60 0.57 4.02
C MET A 22 24.74 0.95 5.24
N THR A 23 24.22 2.19 5.31
CA THR A 23 23.31 2.63 6.39
C THR A 23 21.85 2.26 6.15
N VAL A 24 21.46 1.89 4.93
CA VAL A 24 20.20 1.17 4.69
C VAL A 24 20.43 -0.30 5.05
N ILE A 25 20.59 -0.57 6.35
CA ILE A 25 20.51 -1.93 6.88
C ILE A 25 19.01 -2.25 6.87
N PRO A 26 18.51 -3.14 5.99
CA PRO A 26 17.12 -3.59 6.11
C PRO A 26 16.98 -4.16 7.52
N LYS A 27 16.04 -3.64 8.32
CA LYS A 27 15.70 -4.17 9.64
C LYS A 27 15.30 -5.63 9.48
N HIS A 28 16.29 -6.50 9.58
CA HIS A 28 16.17 -7.93 9.38
C HIS A 28 15.81 -8.54 10.73
N TYR A 29 14.52 -8.74 10.97
CA TYR A 29 14.12 -9.62 12.06
C TYR A 29 14.42 -11.05 11.61
N PRO A 30 15.29 -11.79 12.32
CA PRO A 30 15.61 -13.17 11.94
C PRO A 30 14.34 -14.02 11.96
N MET A 31 14.13 -14.77 10.89
CA MET A 31 12.99 -15.67 10.70
C MET A 31 13.01 -16.77 11.78
N PRO A 32 12.02 -16.86 12.68
CA PRO A 32 12.00 -17.92 13.69
C PRO A 32 12.04 -19.33 13.06
N SER A 33 12.92 -20.21 13.56
CA SER A 33 13.17 -21.53 12.96
C SER A 33 11.93 -22.42 12.89
N ASP A 34 11.03 -22.29 13.88
CA ASP A 34 9.89 -23.18 14.05
C ASP A 34 8.59 -22.59 13.49
N ALA A 35 8.65 -21.34 12.99
CA ALA A 35 7.50 -20.68 12.40
C ALA A 35 7.22 -21.20 10.98
N LYS A 36 5.93 -21.15 10.63
CA LYS A 36 5.44 -21.36 9.27
C LYS A 36 5.07 -20.02 8.64
N TYR A 37 5.20 -19.94 7.33
CA TYR A 37 5.14 -18.71 6.56
C TYR A 37 4.15 -18.82 5.41
N VAL A 38 3.53 -17.70 5.06
CA VAL A 38 2.67 -17.55 3.88
C VAL A 38 2.94 -16.23 3.17
N ALA A 39 2.95 -16.26 1.85
CA ALA A 39 3.12 -15.12 0.97
C ALA A 39 2.12 -15.16 -0.17
N LEU A 40 1.97 -14.03 -0.85
CA LEU A 40 1.34 -13.93 -2.16
C LEU A 40 2.37 -13.34 -3.14
N ARG A 41 2.15 -13.49 -4.44
CA ARG A 41 3.12 -12.96 -5.42
C ARG A 41 3.20 -11.43 -5.34
N LEU A 42 4.43 -10.91 -5.43
CA LEU A 42 4.65 -9.48 -5.60
C LEU A 42 4.04 -9.00 -6.93
N ASN A 43 3.72 -7.71 -7.00
CA ASN A 43 3.14 -7.10 -8.19
C ASN A 43 3.70 -5.69 -8.41
N ARG A 44 3.53 -5.17 -9.63
CA ARG A 44 3.96 -3.81 -10.02
C ARG A 44 2.86 -2.75 -9.87
N GLY A 45 1.85 -3.02 -9.04
CA GLY A 45 0.79 -2.05 -8.74
C GLY A 45 1.31 -0.87 -7.91
N ARG A 46 0.61 0.27 -7.98
CA ARG A 46 0.98 1.47 -7.22
C ARG A 46 0.57 1.37 -5.74
N LEU A 47 0.64 2.48 -5.02
CA LEU A 47 0.39 2.61 -3.57
C LEU A 47 -0.77 1.74 -3.06
N GLY A 48 -1.96 1.87 -3.63
CA GLY A 48 -3.13 1.11 -3.19
C GLY A 48 -2.95 -0.40 -3.30
N ASN A 49 -2.39 -0.87 -4.42
CA ASN A 49 -2.16 -2.31 -4.65
C ASN A 49 -1.08 -2.88 -3.73
N GLN A 50 -0.05 -2.10 -3.42
CA GLN A 50 0.97 -2.51 -2.45
C GLN A 50 0.39 -2.56 -1.04
N LEU A 51 -0.44 -1.59 -0.67
CA LEU A 51 -1.11 -1.60 0.63
C LEU A 51 -2.07 -2.79 0.76
N PHE A 52 -2.88 -3.06 -0.26
CA PHE A 52 -3.73 -4.26 -0.31
C PHE A 52 -2.92 -5.54 -0.20
N HIS A 53 -1.78 -5.65 -0.89
CA HIS A 53 -0.90 -6.82 -0.76
C HIS A 53 -0.49 -7.07 0.70
N LEU A 54 -0.08 -6.02 1.42
CA LEU A 54 0.34 -6.14 2.82
C LEU A 54 -0.82 -6.51 3.75
N ILE A 55 -1.97 -5.86 3.60
CA ILE A 55 -3.14 -6.08 4.46
C ILE A 55 -3.80 -7.43 4.20
N THR A 56 -3.91 -7.84 2.94
CA THR A 56 -4.44 -9.16 2.58
C THR A 56 -3.49 -10.28 3.02
N GLY A 57 -2.17 -10.09 2.84
CA GLY A 57 -1.19 -11.02 3.37
C GLY A 57 -1.24 -11.13 4.89
N TYR A 58 -1.44 -10.01 5.60
CA TYR A 58 -1.66 -10.01 7.04
C TYR A 58 -2.89 -10.81 7.45
N GLY A 59 -4.04 -10.57 6.79
CA GLY A 59 -5.28 -11.28 7.10
C GLY A 59 -5.15 -12.78 6.90
N ILE A 60 -4.66 -13.20 5.72
CA ILE A 60 -4.42 -14.61 5.41
C ILE A 60 -3.44 -15.25 6.40
N ALA A 61 -2.35 -14.57 6.74
CA ALA A 61 -1.37 -15.08 7.70
C ALA A 61 -1.97 -15.29 9.09
N ARG A 62 -2.83 -14.38 9.55
CA ARG A 62 -3.56 -14.51 10.83
C ARG A 62 -4.52 -15.69 10.80
N THR A 63 -5.28 -15.87 9.73
CA THR A 63 -6.19 -17.02 9.55
C THR A 63 -5.45 -18.36 9.57
N LEU A 64 -4.25 -18.40 8.98
CA LEU A 64 -3.45 -19.63 8.88
C LEU A 64 -2.54 -19.89 10.09
N HIS A 65 -2.50 -19.00 11.07
CA HIS A 65 -1.50 -19.00 12.15
C HIS A 65 -0.07 -19.07 11.63
N ARG A 66 0.22 -18.29 10.59
CA ARG A 66 1.53 -18.17 9.94
C ARG A 66 2.05 -16.75 10.02
N ILE A 67 3.32 -16.58 9.70
CA ILE A 67 3.94 -15.27 9.51
C ILE A 67 3.80 -14.89 8.03
N HIS A 68 3.29 -13.68 7.77
CA HIS A 68 3.28 -13.11 6.42
C HIS A 68 4.71 -12.78 6.00
N TYR A 69 5.15 -13.28 4.85
CA TYR A 69 6.43 -12.88 4.27
C TYR A 69 6.27 -12.31 2.87
N LEU A 70 7.19 -11.43 2.49
CA LEU A 70 7.31 -10.92 1.13
C LEU A 70 8.40 -11.73 0.40
N PRO A 71 8.06 -12.46 -0.68
CA PRO A 71 8.98 -13.36 -1.35
C PRO A 71 10.12 -12.58 -2.03
N PHE A 72 11.25 -13.24 -2.24
CA PHE A 72 12.38 -12.65 -2.94
C PHE A 72 12.21 -12.84 -4.46
N GLN A 73 11.81 -11.78 -5.16
CA GLN A 73 11.67 -11.76 -6.62
C GLN A 73 12.53 -10.62 -7.19
N PRO A 74 13.76 -10.90 -7.69
CA PRO A 74 14.74 -9.88 -8.03
C PRO A 74 14.25 -8.78 -8.96
N ASP A 75 13.40 -9.13 -9.93
CA ASP A 75 12.88 -8.23 -10.95
C ASP A 75 11.86 -7.21 -10.41
N ILE A 76 11.19 -7.53 -9.29
CA ILE A 76 10.13 -6.71 -8.69
C ILE A 76 10.56 -6.13 -7.33
N ARG A 77 11.60 -6.69 -6.70
CA ARG A 77 11.97 -6.40 -5.32
C ARG A 77 12.21 -4.91 -5.07
N ASP A 78 13.02 -4.27 -5.90
CA ASP A 78 13.34 -2.85 -5.77
C ASP A 78 12.12 -1.96 -5.98
N TYR A 79 11.17 -2.38 -6.82
CA TYR A 79 9.92 -1.67 -7.04
C TYR A 79 9.06 -1.70 -5.77
N VAL A 80 8.91 -2.86 -5.14
CA VAL A 80 8.13 -3.03 -3.91
C VAL A 80 8.81 -2.32 -2.74
N GLN A 81 10.15 -2.41 -2.62
CA GLN A 81 10.90 -1.80 -1.53
C GLN A 81 10.63 -0.31 -1.39
N ARG A 82 10.55 0.45 -2.50
CA ARG A 82 10.22 1.88 -2.46
C ARG A 82 8.87 2.19 -1.80
N TYR A 83 7.89 1.30 -1.94
CA TYR A 83 6.60 1.45 -1.26
C TYR A 83 6.68 1.02 0.20
N LEU A 84 7.49 0.00 0.53
CA LEU A 84 7.73 -0.37 1.93
C LEU A 84 8.40 0.77 2.69
N ASP A 85 9.39 1.44 2.09
CA ASP A 85 10.06 2.59 2.69
C ASP A 85 9.06 3.74 2.93
N LEU A 86 8.22 4.04 1.94
CA LEU A 86 7.12 4.99 2.09
C LEU A 86 6.14 4.59 3.21
N PHE A 87 5.78 3.32 3.30
CA PHE A 87 4.88 2.85 4.34
C PHE A 87 5.51 2.85 5.73
N GLU A 88 6.82 2.66 5.86
CA GLU A 88 7.49 2.81 7.15
C GLU A 88 7.38 4.26 7.66
N GLU A 89 7.51 5.24 6.77
CA GLU A 89 7.31 6.65 7.13
C GLU A 89 5.85 7.00 7.45
N VAL A 90 4.91 6.44 6.69
CA VAL A 90 3.48 6.79 6.80
C VAL A 90 2.77 6.00 7.89
N PHE A 91 2.98 4.68 7.95
CA PHE A 91 2.34 3.71 8.83
C PHE A 91 3.41 2.87 9.55
N PRO A 92 4.11 3.43 10.55
CA PRO A 92 5.33 2.81 11.10
C PRO A 92 5.11 1.43 11.71
N ARG A 93 3.88 1.09 12.10
CA ARG A 93 3.54 -0.24 12.65
C ARG A 93 3.27 -1.29 11.58
N LEU A 94 3.08 -0.90 10.31
CA LEU A 94 2.86 -1.84 9.22
C LEU A 94 4.06 -2.77 9.00
N GLN A 95 5.27 -2.26 9.21
CA GLN A 95 6.50 -3.07 9.10
C GLN A 95 6.55 -4.23 10.11
N GLU A 96 5.78 -4.17 11.21
CA GLU A 96 5.72 -5.23 12.23
C GLU A 96 4.92 -6.46 11.76
N THR A 97 4.22 -6.34 10.61
CA THR A 97 3.24 -7.35 10.16
C THR A 97 3.78 -8.34 9.14
N TYR A 98 4.99 -8.12 8.63
CA TYR A 98 5.59 -8.96 7.62
C TYR A 98 7.11 -9.07 7.80
N VAL A 99 7.67 -10.06 7.14
CA VAL A 99 9.12 -10.30 7.06
C VAL A 99 9.55 -10.38 5.61
N LEU A 100 10.82 -10.08 5.35
CA LEU A 100 11.38 -10.07 4.01
C LEU A 100 12.13 -11.37 3.79
N ALA A 101 11.72 -12.19 2.82
CA ALA A 101 12.47 -13.39 2.50
C ALA A 101 13.83 -13.04 1.86
N GLN A 102 14.82 -13.86 2.20
CA GLN A 102 16.08 -13.93 1.48
C GLN A 102 15.96 -14.89 0.30
N GLY A 103 16.83 -14.74 -0.69
CA GLY A 103 16.94 -15.70 -1.80
C GLY A 103 17.23 -17.12 -1.30
N GLY A 104 16.75 -18.13 -2.03
CA GLY A 104 17.05 -19.53 -1.74
C GLY A 104 16.11 -20.23 -0.74
N ILE A 105 15.00 -19.59 -0.33
CA ILE A 105 13.94 -20.28 0.43
C ILE A 105 13.21 -21.30 -0.46
N ASN A 106 12.93 -22.49 0.07
CA ASN A 106 12.18 -23.52 -0.64
C ASN A 106 10.66 -23.32 -0.43
N GLU A 107 10.01 -22.66 -1.38
CA GLU A 107 8.59 -22.32 -1.34
C GLU A 107 7.74 -23.42 -1.98
N THR A 108 6.62 -23.77 -1.34
CA THR A 108 5.56 -24.56 -1.98
C THR A 108 4.54 -23.61 -2.60
N VAL A 109 4.46 -23.61 -3.93
CA VAL A 109 3.48 -22.80 -4.67
C VAL A 109 2.12 -23.48 -4.59
N VAL A 110 1.10 -22.73 -4.14
CA VAL A 110 -0.27 -23.23 -3.98
C VAL A 110 -1.21 -22.40 -4.87
N PRO A 111 -1.99 -23.03 -5.76
CA PRO A 111 -3.07 -22.35 -6.47
C PRO A 111 -4.03 -21.73 -5.47
N PHE A 112 -4.30 -20.44 -5.59
CA PHE A 112 -5.12 -19.70 -4.63
C PHE A 112 -5.67 -18.44 -5.29
N GLY A 113 -6.98 -18.21 -5.24
CA GLY A 113 -7.63 -17.07 -5.90
C GLY A 113 -7.62 -17.16 -7.44
N GLY A 114 -8.75 -16.84 -8.08
CA GLY A 114 -8.87 -16.85 -9.54
C GLY A 114 -8.60 -15.51 -10.23
N SER A 115 -8.71 -14.41 -9.50
CA SER A 115 -8.48 -13.05 -9.98
C SER A 115 -8.02 -12.11 -8.86
N CYS A 116 -7.77 -10.83 -9.17
CA CYS A 116 -7.45 -9.81 -8.16
C CYS A 116 -8.43 -9.76 -6.99
N CYS A 117 -9.68 -10.13 -7.28
CA CYS A 117 -10.84 -9.67 -6.54
C CYS A 117 -11.76 -10.84 -6.13
N SER A 118 -11.40 -12.07 -6.53
CA SER A 118 -12.06 -13.29 -6.06
C SER A 118 -11.64 -13.64 -4.64
N TYR A 119 -12.59 -14.11 -3.84
CA TYR A 119 -12.32 -14.73 -2.55
C TYR A 119 -12.10 -16.24 -2.72
N ASP A 120 -11.07 -16.76 -2.06
CA ASP A 120 -10.75 -18.18 -1.91
C ASP A 120 -10.47 -18.40 -0.42
N ASP A 121 -11.18 -19.30 0.24
CA ASP A 121 -11.13 -19.41 1.69
C ASP A 121 -9.73 -19.90 2.18
N PRO A 122 -8.97 -19.07 2.94
CA PRO A 122 -7.68 -19.49 3.46
C PRO A 122 -7.76 -20.73 4.37
N HIS A 123 -8.88 -20.99 5.05
CA HIS A 123 -8.99 -22.08 6.02
C HIS A 123 -8.64 -23.46 5.45
N ARG A 124 -8.82 -23.66 4.14
CA ARG A 124 -8.40 -24.89 3.44
C ARG A 124 -6.90 -25.20 3.54
N LEU A 125 -6.08 -24.23 3.96
CA LEU A 125 -4.62 -24.34 4.09
C LEU A 125 -4.13 -24.37 5.55
N VAL A 126 -5.00 -24.35 6.56
CA VAL A 126 -4.61 -24.35 7.99
C VAL A 126 -3.68 -25.51 8.31
N ASN A 127 -4.01 -26.71 7.82
CA ASN A 127 -3.24 -27.93 8.08
C ASN A 127 -2.10 -28.19 7.07
N HIS A 128 -1.80 -27.23 6.19
CA HIS A 128 -0.78 -27.43 5.16
C HIS A 128 0.61 -27.64 5.79
N SER A 129 1.33 -28.68 5.38
CA SER A 129 2.58 -29.10 6.04
C SER A 129 3.76 -28.19 5.72
N ALA A 130 3.81 -27.63 4.51
CA ALA A 130 4.95 -26.82 4.05
C ALA A 130 5.27 -25.65 4.99
N LYS A 131 6.57 -25.41 5.17
CA LYS A 131 7.10 -24.31 5.98
C LYS A 131 6.87 -22.96 5.30
N TYR A 132 7.10 -22.85 4.00
CA TYR A 132 6.86 -21.66 3.20
C TYR A 132 5.79 -21.95 2.15
N ILE A 133 4.68 -21.22 2.20
CA ILE A 133 3.62 -21.30 1.18
C ILE A 133 3.64 -20.00 0.37
N LEU A 134 3.74 -20.14 -0.96
CA LEU A 134 3.55 -19.04 -1.89
C LEU A 134 2.20 -19.19 -2.59
N LEU A 135 1.23 -18.34 -2.25
CA LEU A 135 -0.08 -18.30 -2.88
C LEU A 135 0.05 -17.72 -4.29
N ASN A 136 -0.41 -18.46 -5.29
CA ASN A 136 -0.21 -18.16 -6.69
C ASN A 136 -1.20 -17.12 -7.25
N PHE A 137 -1.33 -15.97 -6.59
CA PHE A 137 -2.10 -14.82 -7.08
C PHE A 137 -1.47 -13.49 -6.70
N MET A 138 -2.00 -12.43 -7.31
CA MET A 138 -1.55 -11.04 -7.15
C MET A 138 -2.73 -10.13 -6.80
N TYR A 139 -2.41 -8.91 -6.34
CA TYR A 139 -3.32 -7.82 -5.98
C TYR A 139 -4.19 -8.05 -4.74
N GLY A 140 -4.80 -9.23 -4.58
CA GLY A 140 -5.54 -9.60 -3.35
C GLY A 140 -6.48 -8.53 -2.82
N GLN A 141 -7.31 -7.94 -3.67
CA GLN A 141 -8.17 -6.79 -3.37
C GLN A 141 -9.53 -7.16 -2.77
N ASN A 142 -9.80 -8.45 -2.53
CA ASN A 142 -11.04 -8.87 -1.89
C ASN A 142 -10.98 -8.62 -0.37
N PRO A 143 -11.87 -7.80 0.22
CA PRO A 143 -11.81 -7.45 1.63
C PRO A 143 -12.09 -8.62 2.58
N SER A 144 -12.76 -9.69 2.12
CA SER A 144 -13.08 -10.86 2.94
C SER A 144 -11.83 -11.60 3.45
N TYR A 145 -10.65 -11.34 2.90
CA TYR A 145 -9.39 -11.86 3.45
C TYR A 145 -8.98 -11.23 4.78
N PHE A 146 -9.52 -10.07 5.12
CA PHE A 146 -9.04 -9.29 6.26
C PHE A 146 -10.15 -8.58 7.05
N GLU A 147 -11.41 -8.80 6.68
CA GLU A 147 -12.61 -8.20 7.30
C GLU A 147 -12.69 -8.50 8.81
N GLU A 148 -12.35 -9.71 9.24
CA GLU A 148 -12.31 -10.10 10.66
C GLU A 148 -11.24 -9.31 11.45
N TYR A 149 -10.20 -8.82 10.78
CA TYR A 149 -9.05 -8.16 11.39
C TYR A 149 -9.06 -6.63 11.21
N VAL A 150 -10.19 -6.03 10.82
CA VAL A 150 -10.30 -4.58 10.53
C VAL A 150 -9.85 -3.71 11.71
N ASP A 151 -10.12 -4.10 12.95
CA ASP A 151 -9.68 -3.33 14.11
C ASP A 151 -8.16 -3.40 14.33
N ASP A 152 -7.54 -4.53 14.02
CA ASP A 152 -6.08 -4.67 14.03
C ASP A 152 -5.48 -3.79 12.93
N ILE A 153 -6.07 -3.83 11.73
CA ILE A 153 -5.63 -3.06 10.57
C ILE A 153 -5.71 -1.56 10.84
N ARG A 154 -6.76 -1.07 11.51
CA ARG A 154 -6.86 0.33 11.95
C ARG A 154 -5.72 0.73 12.89
N ARG A 155 -5.29 -0.18 13.76
CA ARG A 155 -4.17 0.05 14.69
C ARG A 155 -2.81 0.00 13.98
N ILE A 156 -2.68 -0.87 12.97
CA ILE A 156 -1.49 -1.03 12.13
C ILE A 156 -1.31 0.19 11.21
N LEU A 157 -2.38 0.63 10.56
CA LEU A 157 -2.42 1.77 9.64
C LEU A 157 -2.60 3.11 10.35
N LYS A 158 -2.14 3.21 11.60
CA LYS A 158 -2.09 4.49 12.30
C LYS A 158 -0.97 5.32 11.69
N PHE A 159 -1.32 6.53 11.24
CA PHE A 159 -0.36 7.47 10.69
C PHE A 159 0.76 7.79 11.69
N SER A 160 1.97 8.01 11.18
CA SER A 160 3.08 8.51 11.99
C SER A 160 2.77 9.90 12.56
N PRO A 161 3.43 10.31 13.67
CA PRO A 161 3.24 11.63 14.24
C PRO A 161 3.52 12.77 13.25
N ARG A 162 4.53 12.61 12.38
CA ARG A 162 4.88 13.57 11.33
C ARG A 162 3.73 13.74 10.33
N ILE A 163 3.29 12.65 9.72
CA ILE A 163 2.19 12.67 8.74
C ILE A 163 0.89 13.19 9.36
N SER A 164 0.61 12.80 10.62
CA SER A 164 -0.55 13.33 11.36
C SER A 164 -0.47 14.85 11.54
N THR A 165 0.71 15.39 11.87
CA THR A 165 0.91 16.82 12.08
C THR A 165 0.78 17.60 10.76
N GLU A 166 1.43 17.14 9.71
CA GLU A 166 1.37 17.74 8.37
C GLU A 166 -0.08 17.71 7.82
N GLY A 167 -0.74 16.56 7.91
CA GLY A 167 -2.14 16.39 7.51
C GLY A 167 -3.06 17.32 8.29
N ASN A 168 -2.91 17.42 9.62
CA ASN A 168 -3.70 18.35 10.43
C ASN A 168 -3.45 19.82 10.07
N SER A 169 -2.27 20.18 9.57
CA SER A 169 -1.99 21.52 9.05
C SER A 169 -2.80 21.80 7.78
N ILE A 170 -2.83 20.84 6.85
CA ILE A 170 -3.59 20.93 5.60
C ILE A 170 -5.10 21.00 5.88
N ILE A 171 -5.63 20.13 6.74
CA ILE A 171 -7.05 20.14 7.10
C ILE A 171 -7.46 21.49 7.73
N ARG A 172 -6.59 22.08 8.56
CA ARG A 172 -6.82 23.42 9.13
C ARG A 172 -6.79 24.52 8.07
N SER A 173 -5.85 24.48 7.12
CA SER A 173 -5.76 25.50 6.06
C SER A 173 -6.97 25.45 5.12
N LEU A 174 -7.50 24.24 4.87
CA LEU A 174 -8.74 24.01 4.14
C LEU A 174 -10.00 24.40 4.93
N LYS A 175 -9.85 24.81 6.21
CA LYS A 175 -10.96 25.12 7.14
C LYS A 175 -11.99 23.99 7.20
N MET A 176 -11.54 22.74 7.11
CA MET A 176 -12.41 21.58 7.13
C MET A 176 -12.76 21.23 8.58
N GLU A 177 -14.01 21.52 8.96
CA GLU A 177 -14.53 21.05 10.24
C GLU A 177 -14.86 19.56 10.16
N ARG A 178 -14.81 18.84 11.30
CA ARG A 178 -15.19 17.43 11.33
C ARG A 178 -16.61 17.25 10.78
N ASN A 179 -16.79 16.25 9.92
CA ASN A 179 -18.09 15.87 9.33
C ASN A 179 -18.78 16.98 8.53
N SER A 180 -18.05 18.01 8.10
CA SER A 180 -18.64 19.15 7.40
C SER A 180 -18.54 19.06 5.88
N SER A 181 -17.92 18.02 5.31
CA SER A 181 -17.56 17.97 3.88
C SER A 181 -17.81 16.59 3.27
N THR A 182 -18.18 16.59 1.98
CA THR A 182 -18.27 15.39 1.15
C THR A 182 -16.96 15.21 0.38
N CYS A 183 -16.31 14.06 0.54
CA CYS A 183 -15.07 13.74 -0.18
C CYS A 183 -15.36 12.96 -1.46
N ILE A 184 -14.82 13.42 -2.59
CA ILE A 184 -15.00 12.80 -3.90
C ILE A 184 -13.63 12.43 -4.45
N HIS A 185 -13.42 11.14 -4.68
CA HIS A 185 -12.22 10.61 -5.33
C HIS A 185 -12.56 10.02 -6.69
N ILE A 186 -11.89 10.48 -7.75
CA ILE A 186 -12.12 9.99 -9.11
C ILE A 186 -10.80 9.62 -9.75
N ARG A 187 -10.75 8.37 -10.24
CA ARG A 187 -9.67 7.84 -11.07
C ARG A 187 -10.09 7.95 -12.53
N ARG A 188 -9.39 8.77 -13.32
CA ARG A 188 -9.65 8.96 -14.75
C ARG A 188 -8.54 8.41 -15.62
N THR A 189 -7.31 8.92 -15.53
CA THR A 189 -6.25 8.75 -16.56
C THR A 189 -6.29 7.43 -17.36
N ASP A 190 -5.74 6.36 -16.80
CA ASP A 190 -5.75 5.01 -17.37
C ASP A 190 -7.16 4.41 -17.51
N PHE A 191 -8.12 4.85 -16.70
CA PHE A 191 -9.50 4.36 -16.73
C PHE A 191 -10.28 4.86 -17.95
N VAL A 192 -9.91 6.02 -18.51
CA VAL A 192 -10.46 6.52 -19.77
C VAL A 192 -9.99 5.64 -20.91
N GLU A 193 -8.69 5.34 -20.96
CA GLU A 193 -8.09 4.46 -21.98
C GLU A 193 -8.69 3.04 -21.93
N LEU A 194 -8.98 2.55 -20.72
CA LEU A 194 -9.61 1.26 -20.48
C LEU A 194 -11.14 1.25 -20.63
N ASN A 195 -11.76 2.40 -20.92
CA ASN A 195 -13.22 2.58 -21.04
C ASN A 195 -14.00 2.12 -19.79
N VAL A 196 -13.45 2.39 -18.60
CA VAL A 196 -14.04 2.10 -17.29
C VAL A 196 -14.15 3.35 -16.41
N SER A 197 -13.89 4.54 -16.98
CA SER A 197 -14.04 5.81 -16.27
C SER A 197 -15.51 6.14 -16.01
N THR A 198 -15.78 6.79 -14.88
CA THR A 198 -17.12 7.22 -14.49
C THR A 198 -17.65 8.35 -15.39
N ASP A 199 -18.95 8.35 -15.67
CA ASP A 199 -19.63 9.45 -16.35
C ASP A 199 -19.75 10.70 -15.44
N VAL A 200 -19.42 11.86 -16.01
CA VAL A 200 -19.38 13.14 -15.28
C VAL A 200 -20.74 13.53 -14.75
N THR A 201 -21.78 13.37 -15.57
CA THR A 201 -23.15 13.76 -15.23
C THR A 201 -23.64 12.93 -14.06
N GLN A 202 -23.42 11.61 -14.10
CA GLN A 202 -23.76 10.71 -13.00
C GLN A 202 -22.97 11.05 -11.74
N THR A 203 -21.67 11.35 -11.86
CA THR A 203 -20.85 11.76 -10.71
C THR A 203 -21.37 13.04 -10.06
N VAL A 204 -21.69 14.07 -10.85
CA VAL A 204 -22.26 15.34 -10.33
C VAL A 204 -23.59 15.09 -9.63
N GLN A 205 -24.48 14.31 -10.25
CA GLN A 205 -25.78 13.98 -9.67
C GLN A 205 -25.63 13.24 -8.34
N ALA A 206 -24.74 12.25 -8.27
CA ALA A 206 -24.47 11.50 -7.05
C ALA A 206 -23.86 12.39 -5.95
N ALA A 207 -22.88 13.23 -6.31
CA ALA A 207 -22.24 14.17 -5.40
C ALA A 207 -23.26 15.13 -4.76
N ASN A 208 -24.08 15.78 -5.59
CA ASN A 208 -25.12 16.71 -5.13
C ASN A 208 -26.19 15.99 -4.29
N PHE A 209 -26.57 14.77 -4.67
CA PHE A 209 -27.52 13.96 -3.90
C PHE A 209 -26.99 13.67 -2.49
N ILE A 210 -25.76 13.15 -2.38
CA ILE A 210 -25.12 12.84 -1.09
C ILE A 210 -24.96 14.10 -0.24
N ALA A 211 -24.50 15.20 -0.83
CA ALA A 211 -24.32 16.47 -0.13
C ALA A 211 -25.63 17.01 0.47
N ARG A 212 -26.75 16.91 -0.26
CA ARG A 212 -28.08 17.27 0.24
C ARG A 212 -28.51 16.40 1.42
N GLN A 213 -28.27 15.09 1.37
CA GLN A 213 -28.57 14.17 2.47
C GLN A 213 -27.75 14.51 3.73
N LEU A 214 -26.47 14.83 3.54
CA LEU A 214 -25.54 15.20 4.61
C LEU A 214 -25.67 16.67 5.04
N LYS A 215 -26.55 17.45 4.41
CA LYS A 215 -26.74 18.89 4.64
C LYS A 215 -25.43 19.67 4.61
N THR A 216 -24.56 19.35 3.66
CA THR A 216 -23.30 20.05 3.41
C THR A 216 -23.27 20.64 2.01
N SER A 217 -22.60 21.78 1.87
CA SER A 217 -22.24 22.40 0.59
C SER A 217 -20.72 22.38 0.34
N ARG A 218 -19.96 21.67 1.19
CA ARG A 218 -18.49 21.64 1.11
C ARG A 218 -18.04 20.32 0.51
N PHE A 219 -17.19 20.43 -0.49
CA PHE A 219 -16.63 19.28 -1.20
C PHE A 219 -15.12 19.28 -1.11
N MET A 220 -14.54 18.10 -0.91
CA MET A 220 -13.11 17.86 -1.08
C MET A 220 -12.95 16.93 -2.28
N ILE A 221 -12.46 17.48 -3.39
CA ILE A 221 -12.33 16.76 -4.66
C ILE A 221 -10.86 16.42 -4.86
N PHE A 222 -10.56 15.16 -5.17
CA PHE A 222 -9.21 14.71 -5.49
C PHE A 222 -9.25 13.58 -6.50
N GLY A 223 -8.18 13.47 -7.29
CA GLY A 223 -8.10 12.52 -8.38
C GLY A 223 -6.80 12.71 -9.14
N ASP A 224 -6.66 12.00 -10.25
CA ASP A 224 -5.46 11.97 -11.08
C ASP A 224 -5.56 12.79 -12.38
N ASP A 225 -6.68 13.48 -12.60
CA ASP A 225 -6.92 14.36 -13.74
C ASP A 225 -7.33 15.76 -13.23
N GLN A 226 -6.39 16.71 -13.32
CA GLN A 226 -6.55 18.05 -12.71
C GLN A 226 -7.62 18.89 -13.41
N GLU A 227 -7.69 18.82 -14.75
CA GLU A 227 -8.68 19.55 -15.54
C GLU A 227 -10.08 19.04 -15.19
N PHE A 228 -10.24 17.72 -15.13
CA PHE A 228 -11.49 17.12 -14.73
C PHE A 228 -11.91 17.52 -13.30
N MET A 229 -10.97 17.51 -12.33
CA MET A 229 -11.30 17.90 -10.96
C MET A 229 -11.73 19.36 -10.87
N HIS A 230 -11.11 20.24 -11.66
CA HIS A 230 -11.47 21.65 -11.75
C HIS A 230 -12.89 21.82 -12.30
N ASP A 231 -13.21 21.15 -13.41
CA ASP A 231 -14.53 21.24 -14.05
C ASP A 231 -15.64 20.66 -13.17
N LEU A 232 -15.35 19.55 -12.49
CA LEU A 232 -16.26 18.97 -11.51
C LEU A 232 -16.56 19.96 -10.37
N GLY A 233 -15.52 20.65 -9.87
CA GLY A 233 -15.67 21.67 -8.84
C GLY A 233 -16.55 22.85 -9.25
N ASN A 234 -16.58 23.19 -10.55
CA ASN A 234 -17.45 24.24 -11.09
C ASN A 234 -18.89 23.77 -11.36
N THR A 235 -19.14 22.47 -11.37
CA THR A 235 -20.44 21.89 -11.77
C THR A 235 -21.26 21.37 -10.59
N ILE A 236 -20.59 20.99 -9.49
CA ILE A 236 -21.26 20.56 -8.24
C ILE A 236 -21.89 21.78 -7.54
N VAL A 237 -23.09 21.58 -6.97
CA VAL A 237 -23.94 22.64 -6.37
C VAL A 237 -24.44 22.27 -4.99
#